data_AF-T0RR22-F1
#
_entry.id   AF-T0RR22-F1
#
_cell.length_a   1.000
_cell.length_b   1.000
_cell.length_c   1.000
_cell.angle_alpha   90.00
_cell.angle_beta   90.00
_cell.angle_gamma   90.00
#
_symmetry.space_group_name_H-M   'P 1'
#
loop_
_entity.id
_entity.type
_entity.pdbx_description
1 polymer ?
#
loop_
_entity_poly.entity_id
_entity_poly.type
_entity_poly.pdbx_seq_one_letter_code
_entity_poly.pdbx_strand_id
1 'polypeptide(L)'
;MAQFMGLHYILNTNKTTVHYDVSARDDILRTSNLLVNLNGHLRQHETTRLPSLSQCTDRLAINAATVRRRLAIERRNAKRQIVSRTSAVQNASPPVLIHVKNTKNRVSAAAYREKREHKLSYIIDEIHRLEASHPSLRHRPFAPAKKAKSVQLPTESKDEYRRRTNRESAAKSRLLQEEKVWYLNRELARLQALAPQ
;
A
#
# COMPACT_ATOMS: atom_id res chain seq x y z
N MET A 1 -14.59 25.62 58.07
CA MET A 1 -16.03 25.27 58.06
C MET A 1 -16.38 24.77 56.68
N ALA A 2 -16.91 23.54 56.61
CA ALA A 2 -17.32 22.88 55.38
C ALA A 2 -18.74 23.32 55.01
N GLN A 3 -19.00 23.56 53.72
CA GLN A 3 -20.35 23.60 53.19
C GLN A 3 -20.45 22.59 52.05
N PHE A 4 -21.09 21.47 52.40
CA PHE A 4 -21.39 20.32 51.57
C PHE A 4 -22.73 20.61 50.88
N MET A 5 -22.76 20.76 49.56
CA MET A 5 -24.00 20.77 48.79
C MET A 5 -24.06 19.46 48.01
N GLY A 6 -24.86 18.54 48.55
CA GLY A 6 -25.16 17.27 47.93
C GLY A 6 -26.10 17.46 46.73
N LEU A 7 -25.76 16.81 45.62
CA LEU A 7 -26.72 16.42 44.59
C LEU A 7 -26.55 14.93 44.36
N HIS A 8 -27.43 14.18 45.01
CA HIS A 8 -27.66 12.77 44.76
C HIS A 8 -28.82 12.61 43.78
N TYR A 9 -28.75 11.54 42.98
CA TYR A 9 -29.81 10.92 42.14
C TYR A 9 -30.03 11.60 40.76
N ILE A 10 -30.08 10.93 39.60
CA ILE A 10 -30.36 9.52 39.23
C ILE A 10 -29.60 9.15 37.94
N LEU A 11 -29.09 7.92 37.91
CA LEU A 11 -28.63 7.19 36.73
C LEU A 11 -29.70 7.15 35.62
N ASN A 12 -29.43 7.74 34.46
CA ASN A 12 -30.13 7.33 33.23
C ASN A 12 -29.13 7.12 32.09
N THR A 13 -28.20 6.19 32.32
CA THR A 13 -27.48 5.50 31.26
C THR A 13 -28.45 4.50 30.64
N ASN A 14 -28.88 4.67 29.38
CA ASN A 14 -29.17 3.56 28.43
C ASN A 14 -29.76 3.91 27.05
N LYS A 15 -29.63 5.14 26.49
CA LYS A 15 -30.15 5.38 25.11
C LYS A 15 -29.24 6.11 24.12
N THR A 16 -28.10 6.67 24.52
CA THR A 16 -27.29 7.52 23.63
C THR A 16 -26.11 6.82 22.95
N THR A 17 -25.63 5.69 23.47
CA THR A 17 -24.48 4.95 22.92
C THR A 17 -24.79 4.17 21.65
N VAL A 18 -26.05 3.78 21.42
CA VAL A 18 -26.44 3.01 20.23
C VAL A 18 -26.47 3.88 18.97
N HIS A 19 -26.82 5.17 19.09
CA HIS A 19 -26.96 6.06 17.94
C HIS A 19 -25.62 6.47 17.30
N TYR A 20 -24.55 6.62 18.09
CA TYR A 20 -23.22 6.95 17.56
C TYR A 20 -22.55 5.76 16.84
N ASP A 21 -22.83 4.53 17.29
CA ASP A 21 -22.25 3.32 16.69
C ASP A 21 -22.93 2.95 15.36
N VAL A 22 -24.21 3.28 15.19
CA VAL A 22 -24.93 3.11 13.91
C VAL A 22 -24.50 4.19 12.91
N SER A 23 -24.39 5.45 13.32
CA SER A 23 -23.93 6.55 12.44
C SER A 23 -22.49 6.33 11.95
N ALA A 24 -21.60 5.83 12.81
CA ALA A 24 -20.22 5.51 12.41
C ALA A 24 -20.16 4.28 11.48
N ARG A 25 -21.03 3.28 11.66
CA ARG A 25 -21.14 2.14 10.74
C ARG A 25 -21.67 2.55 9.37
N ASP A 26 -22.68 3.40 9.32
CA ASP A 26 -23.29 3.86 8.06
C ASP A 26 -22.36 4.77 7.26
N ASP A 27 -21.55 5.61 7.92
CA ASP A 27 -20.50 6.40 7.27
C ASP A 27 -19.33 5.55 6.76
N ILE A 28 -18.96 4.48 7.49
CA ILE A 28 -17.96 3.51 7.03
C ILE A 28 -18.47 2.75 5.80
N LEU A 29 -19.75 2.36 5.79
CA LEU A 29 -20.37 1.68 4.65
C LEU A 29 -20.52 2.60 3.42
N ARG A 30 -20.86 3.88 3.63
CA ARG A 30 -20.90 4.91 2.57
C ARG A 30 -19.54 5.16 1.94
N THR A 31 -18.49 5.29 2.76
CA THR A 31 -17.12 5.53 2.25
C THR A 31 -16.51 4.30 1.58
N SER A 32 -16.91 3.08 1.97
CA SER A 32 -16.54 1.86 1.23
C SER A 32 -17.25 1.75 -0.12
N ASN A 33 -18.53 2.14 -0.25
CA ASN A 33 -19.25 2.10 -1.53
C ASN A 33 -18.78 3.16 -2.53
N LEU A 34 -18.33 4.34 -2.06
CA LEU A 34 -17.70 5.36 -2.91
C LEU A 34 -16.35 4.91 -3.51
N LEU A 35 -15.65 3.96 -2.88
CA LEU A 35 -14.41 3.38 -3.43
C LEU A 35 -14.65 2.26 -4.45
N VAL A 36 -15.87 1.71 -4.50
CA VAL A 36 -16.27 0.71 -5.52
C VAL A 36 -16.70 1.41 -6.81
N ASN A 37 -17.38 2.56 -6.73
CA ASN A 37 -17.93 3.24 -7.91
C ASN A 37 -16.94 4.08 -8.73
N LEU A 38 -15.72 4.36 -8.23
CA LEU A 38 -14.69 5.06 -9.02
C LEU A 38 -13.95 4.15 -10.03
N ASN A 39 -14.22 2.84 -10.03
CA ASN A 39 -13.65 1.88 -11.00
C ASN A 39 -14.61 1.54 -12.16
N GLY A 40 -15.80 2.15 -12.23
CA GLY A 40 -16.83 1.80 -13.22
C GLY A 40 -16.69 2.43 -14.61
N HIS A 41 -15.64 3.23 -14.88
CA HIS A 41 -15.59 4.05 -16.11
C HIS A 41 -14.41 3.78 -17.05
N LEU A 42 -13.84 2.57 -17.03
CA LEU A 42 -12.76 2.19 -17.95
C LEU A 42 -12.88 0.79 -18.56
N ARG A 43 -14.11 0.30 -18.79
CA ARG A 43 -14.35 -0.89 -19.63
C ARG A 43 -15.68 -0.77 -20.37
N GLN A 44 -15.68 -0.09 -21.51
CA GLN A 44 -16.58 -0.43 -22.61
C GLN A 44 -15.75 -1.14 -23.68
N HIS A 45 -16.33 -2.21 -24.23
CA HIS A 45 -15.79 -3.18 -25.19
C HIS A 45 -14.92 -4.29 -24.58
N GLU A 46 -15.58 -5.38 -24.17
CA GLU A 46 -15.48 -6.69 -24.85
C GLU A 46 -16.44 -7.69 -24.17
N THR A 47 -17.25 -8.33 -25.00
CA THR A 47 -18.28 -9.31 -24.65
C THR A 47 -17.66 -10.66 -24.25
N THR A 48 -18.31 -11.32 -23.26
CA THR A 48 -18.31 -12.78 -23.06
C THR A 48 -17.21 -13.41 -22.19
N ARG A 49 -17.39 -13.31 -20.87
CA ARG A 49 -17.44 -14.40 -19.85
C ARG A 49 -17.09 -13.82 -18.48
N LEU A 50 -18.08 -13.75 -17.60
CA LEU A 50 -17.94 -13.29 -16.22
C LEU A 50 -17.00 -14.24 -15.43
N PRO A 51 -15.94 -13.74 -14.77
CA PRO A 51 -15.25 -14.51 -13.74
C PRO A 51 -16.15 -14.61 -12.50
N SER A 52 -16.10 -15.76 -11.82
CA SER A 52 -16.97 -16.04 -10.67
C SER A 52 -16.78 -15.02 -9.54
N LEU A 53 -17.89 -14.59 -8.93
CA LEU A 53 -17.96 -13.66 -7.79
C LEU A 53 -17.26 -14.14 -6.50
N SER A 54 -16.56 -15.28 -6.54
CA SER A 54 -15.92 -15.90 -5.38
C SER A 54 -14.54 -15.33 -5.02
N GLN A 55 -13.91 -14.54 -5.89
CA GLN A 55 -12.54 -14.05 -5.67
C GLN A 55 -12.44 -12.58 -5.23
N CYS A 56 -13.56 -11.86 -5.10
CA CYS A 56 -13.56 -10.42 -4.80
C CYS A 56 -13.71 -10.10 -3.29
N THR A 57 -13.97 -11.08 -2.44
CA THR A 57 -14.21 -10.88 -1.00
C THR A 57 -12.93 -10.65 -0.19
N ASP A 58 -11.75 -11.02 -0.71
CA ASP A 58 -10.49 -10.94 0.04
C ASP A 58 -9.88 -9.53 0.09
N ARG A 59 -10.21 -8.63 -0.85
CA ARG A 59 -9.60 -7.29 -0.93
C ARG A 59 -10.39 -6.20 -0.18
N LEU A 60 -11.67 -6.43 0.13
CA LEU A 60 -12.52 -5.53 0.92
C LEU A 60 -12.50 -5.81 2.43
N ALA A 61 -11.90 -6.92 2.84
CA ALA A 61 -11.59 -7.17 4.24
C ALA A 61 -10.46 -6.24 4.69
N ILE A 62 -10.81 -5.05 5.19
CA ILE A 62 -10.04 -4.50 6.32
C ILE A 62 -10.06 -5.60 7.36
N ASN A 63 -8.99 -6.40 7.39
CA ASN A 63 -8.94 -7.71 8.05
C ASN A 63 -9.71 -7.64 9.36
N ALA A 64 -10.89 -8.26 9.42
CA ALA A 64 -11.69 -8.30 10.65
C ALA A 64 -10.84 -8.86 11.81
N ALA A 65 -9.87 -9.71 11.47
CA ALA A 65 -8.79 -10.15 12.35
C ALA A 65 -7.93 -9.00 12.92
N THR A 66 -7.52 -8.02 12.11
CA THR A 66 -6.76 -6.84 12.55
C THR A 66 -7.57 -5.96 13.49
N VAL A 67 -8.86 -5.74 13.19
CA VAL A 67 -9.76 -4.95 14.06
C VAL A 67 -10.00 -5.67 15.39
N ARG A 68 -10.30 -6.98 15.36
CA ARG A 68 -10.44 -7.83 16.56
C ARG A 68 -9.17 -7.85 17.39
N ARG A 69 -8.00 -7.99 16.76
CA ARG A 69 -6.70 -7.98 17.43
C ARG A 69 -6.45 -6.64 18.13
N ARG A 70 -6.78 -5.53 17.49
CA ARG A 70 -6.64 -4.19 18.09
C ARG A 70 -7.50 -4.03 19.33
N LEU A 71 -8.79 -4.37 19.24
CA LEU A 71 -9.72 -4.30 20.38
C LEU A 71 -9.28 -5.19 21.54
N ALA A 72 -8.73 -6.37 21.25
CA ALA A 72 -8.19 -7.26 22.27
C ALA A 72 -6.95 -6.68 22.98
N ILE A 73 -6.05 -6.02 22.23
CA ILE A 73 -4.88 -5.32 22.80
C ILE A 73 -5.34 -4.14 23.66
N GLU A 74 -6.32 -3.35 23.19
CA GLU A 74 -6.87 -2.22 23.94
C GLU A 74 -7.50 -2.68 25.26
N ARG A 75 -8.33 -3.74 25.24
CA ARG A 75 -8.89 -4.36 26.46
C ARG A 75 -7.81 -4.86 27.42
N ARG A 76 -6.76 -5.51 26.90
CA ARG A 76 -5.62 -5.98 27.71
C ARG A 76 -4.89 -4.80 28.36
N ASN A 77 -4.60 -3.75 27.59
CA ASN A 77 -3.85 -2.59 28.09
C ASN A 77 -4.66 -1.81 29.13
N ALA A 78 -5.98 -1.68 28.94
CA ALA A 78 -6.89 -1.11 29.92
C ALA A 78 -6.88 -1.91 31.24
N LYS A 79 -6.96 -3.25 31.16
CA LYS A 79 -6.88 -4.13 32.34
C LYS A 79 -5.53 -4.01 33.08
N ARG A 80 -4.45 -3.75 32.35
CA ARG A 80 -3.09 -3.62 32.89
C ARG A 80 -2.69 -2.18 33.23
N GLN A 81 -3.61 -1.22 33.10
CA GLN A 81 -3.35 0.22 33.29
C GLN A 81 -2.12 0.73 32.52
N ILE A 82 -1.83 0.12 31.36
CA ILE A 82 -0.74 0.57 30.49
C ILE A 82 -1.24 1.83 29.79
N VAL A 83 -0.78 2.99 30.25
CA VAL A 83 -1.13 4.28 29.66
C VAL A 83 -0.63 4.32 28.22
N SER A 84 -1.57 4.33 27.28
CA SER A 84 -1.26 4.54 25.86
C SER A 84 -0.67 5.95 25.69
N ARG A 85 0.63 6.04 25.34
CA ARG A 85 1.31 7.32 25.06
C ARG A 85 0.64 8.16 23.96
N THR A 86 -0.26 7.57 23.17
CA THR A 86 -1.05 8.26 22.14
C THR A 86 -2.09 9.23 22.71
N SER A 87 -2.49 9.13 23.99
CA SER A 87 -3.43 10.07 24.60
C SER A 87 -2.80 11.44 24.93
N ALA A 88 -1.47 11.56 24.87
CA ALA A 88 -0.74 12.79 25.19
C ALA A 88 -0.43 13.67 23.97
N VAL A 89 -0.81 13.26 22.75
CA VAL A 89 -0.52 14.01 21.53
C VAL A 89 -1.83 14.43 20.87
N GLN A 90 -2.33 15.61 21.25
CA GLN A 90 -3.58 16.19 20.72
C GLN A 90 -3.57 16.43 19.20
N ASN A 91 -2.41 16.29 18.54
CA ASN A 91 -2.23 16.52 17.08
C ASN A 91 -2.01 15.25 16.25
N ALA A 92 -2.22 14.05 16.81
CA ALA A 92 -2.08 12.81 16.05
C ALA A 92 -3.31 12.59 15.15
N SER A 93 -3.09 12.52 13.83
CA SER A 93 -4.16 12.18 12.88
C SER A 93 -4.88 10.89 13.32
N PRO A 94 -6.23 10.85 13.27
CA PRO A 94 -6.97 9.73 13.83
C PRO A 94 -6.54 8.41 13.17
N PRO A 95 -6.36 7.33 13.94
CA PRO A 95 -5.74 6.09 13.48
C PRO A 95 -6.48 5.42 12.32
N VAL A 96 -7.77 5.73 12.14
CA VAL A 96 -8.59 5.29 11.00
C VAL A 96 -8.10 5.88 9.67
N LEU A 97 -7.74 7.17 9.63
CA LEU A 97 -7.25 7.83 8.41
C LEU A 97 -5.88 7.30 7.96
N ILE A 98 -5.01 6.96 8.92
CA ILE A 98 -3.70 6.35 8.63
C ILE A 98 -3.89 4.97 7.98
N HIS A 99 -4.84 4.17 8.48
CA HIS A 99 -5.14 2.85 7.92
C HIS A 99 -5.68 2.94 6.48
N VAL A 100 -6.57 3.90 6.21
CA VAL A 100 -7.11 4.13 4.85
C VAL A 100 -5.99 4.56 3.89
N LYS A 101 -5.12 5.50 4.29
CA LYS A 101 -3.98 5.95 3.47
C LYS A 101 -3.00 4.81 3.16
N ASN A 102 -2.65 4.00 4.16
CA ASN A 102 -1.76 2.86 3.99
C ASN A 102 -2.36 1.79 3.07
N THR A 103 -3.67 1.57 3.18
CA THR A 103 -4.39 0.62 2.32
C THR A 103 -4.38 1.10 0.87
N LYS A 104 -4.71 2.37 0.61
CA LYS A 104 -4.64 2.96 -0.74
C LYS A 104 -3.23 2.87 -1.33
N ASN A 105 -2.22 3.23 -0.55
CA ASN A 105 -0.81 3.11 -0.98
C ASN A 105 -0.38 1.68 -1.27
N ARG A 106 -0.89 0.70 -0.51
CA ARG A 106 -0.60 -0.72 -0.76
C ARG A 106 -1.21 -1.19 -2.08
N VAL A 107 -2.47 -0.84 -2.33
CA VAL A 107 -3.18 -1.20 -3.55
C VAL A 107 -2.54 -0.53 -4.76
N SER A 108 -2.25 0.77 -4.70
CA SER A 108 -1.61 1.49 -5.80
C SER A 108 -0.18 0.98 -6.07
N ALA A 109 0.58 0.67 -5.02
CA ALA A 109 1.92 0.08 -5.18
C ALA A 109 1.86 -1.33 -5.80
N ALA A 110 0.85 -2.13 -5.48
CA ALA A 110 0.65 -3.44 -6.10
C ALA A 110 0.35 -3.30 -7.60
N ALA A 111 -0.63 -2.46 -7.96
CA ALA A 111 -0.98 -2.21 -9.36
C ALA A 111 0.21 -1.65 -10.18
N TYR A 112 1.02 -0.78 -9.58
CA TYR A 112 2.25 -0.29 -10.21
C TYR A 112 3.25 -1.42 -10.47
N ARG A 113 3.42 -2.35 -9.52
CA ARG A 113 4.32 -3.50 -9.69
C ARG A 113 3.85 -4.44 -10.78
N GLU A 114 2.55 -4.78 -10.78
CA GLU A 114 1.92 -5.63 -11.81
C GLU A 114 2.11 -5.02 -13.21
N LYS A 115 1.78 -3.72 -13.39
CA LYS A 115 1.95 -3.03 -14.68
C LYS A 115 3.42 -3.04 -15.15
N ARG A 116 4.36 -2.81 -14.23
CA ARG A 116 5.80 -2.82 -14.54
C ARG A 116 6.30 -4.21 -14.93
N GLU A 117 5.89 -5.23 -14.18
CA GLU A 117 6.25 -6.63 -14.46
C GLU A 117 5.71 -7.09 -15.80
N HIS A 118 4.46 -6.75 -16.13
CA HIS A 118 3.87 -7.02 -17.43
C HIS A 118 4.66 -6.38 -18.58
N LYS A 119 5.02 -5.08 -18.44
CA LYS A 119 5.85 -4.39 -19.44
C LYS A 119 7.23 -5.06 -19.60
N LEU A 120 7.84 -5.47 -18.50
CA LEU A 120 9.15 -6.12 -18.54
C LEU A 120 9.07 -7.51 -19.18
N SER A 121 8.04 -8.30 -18.85
CA SER A 121 7.79 -9.62 -19.46
C SER A 121 7.66 -9.48 -20.96
N TYR A 122 6.78 -8.57 -21.42
CA TYR A 122 6.57 -8.35 -22.86
C TYR A 122 7.87 -8.08 -23.63
N ILE A 123 8.75 -7.21 -23.10
CA ILE A 123 10.03 -6.90 -23.76
C ILE A 123 10.95 -8.14 -23.80
N ILE A 124 11.02 -8.90 -22.71
CA ILE A 124 11.86 -10.09 -22.63
C ILE A 124 11.34 -11.18 -23.56
N ASP A 125 10.02 -11.40 -23.58
CA ASP A 125 9.38 -12.39 -24.44
C ASP A 125 9.62 -12.08 -25.91
N GLU A 126 9.55 -10.81 -26.29
CA GLU A 126 9.83 -10.34 -27.64
C GLU A 126 11.31 -10.52 -28.04
N ILE A 127 12.24 -10.24 -27.11
CA ILE A 127 13.67 -10.53 -27.31
C ILE A 127 13.87 -12.03 -27.53
N HIS A 128 13.29 -12.88 -26.68
CA HIS A 128 13.42 -14.33 -26.82
C HIS A 128 12.81 -14.84 -28.14
N ARG A 129 11.70 -14.25 -28.59
CA ARG A 129 11.11 -14.56 -29.90
C ARG A 129 12.09 -14.25 -31.04
N LEU A 130 12.73 -13.09 -31.02
CA LEU A 130 13.73 -12.71 -32.02
C LEU A 130 14.97 -13.62 -31.98
N GLU A 131 15.45 -13.98 -30.79
CA GLU A 131 16.58 -14.92 -30.65
C GLU A 131 16.24 -16.33 -31.13
N ALA A 132 14.99 -16.77 -30.95
CA ALA A 132 14.53 -18.07 -31.45
C ALA A 132 14.45 -18.08 -32.99
N SER A 133 13.98 -16.98 -33.60
CA SER A 133 13.94 -16.82 -35.06
C SER A 133 15.32 -16.60 -35.68
N HIS A 134 16.23 -15.96 -34.94
CA HIS A 134 17.58 -15.61 -35.41
C HIS A 134 18.64 -16.03 -34.37
N PRO A 135 19.04 -17.30 -34.32
CA PRO A 135 19.92 -17.82 -33.26
C PRO A 135 21.31 -17.16 -33.18
N SER A 136 21.76 -16.52 -34.27
CA SER A 136 22.99 -15.73 -34.33
C SER A 136 22.90 -14.39 -33.60
N LEU A 137 21.69 -13.88 -33.38
CA LEU A 137 21.44 -12.66 -32.64
C LEU A 137 21.21 -13.00 -31.17
N ARG A 138 21.98 -12.37 -30.29
CA ARG A 138 21.83 -12.48 -28.83
C ARG A 138 21.76 -11.10 -28.19
N HIS A 139 20.89 -10.94 -27.21
CA HIS A 139 20.87 -9.76 -26.37
C HIS A 139 22.02 -9.82 -25.36
N ARG A 140 22.50 -8.64 -24.97
CA ARG A 140 23.51 -8.51 -23.93
C ARG A 140 22.82 -8.43 -22.56
N PRO A 141 23.28 -9.16 -21.53
CA PRO A 141 22.64 -9.13 -20.22
C PRO A 141 22.78 -7.76 -19.57
N PHE A 142 21.71 -7.30 -18.90
CA PHE A 142 21.75 -6.07 -18.12
C PHE A 142 22.57 -6.25 -16.84
N ALA A 143 23.63 -5.45 -16.67
CA ALA A 143 24.47 -5.47 -15.47
C ALA A 143 24.21 -4.21 -14.61
N PRO A 144 23.62 -4.35 -13.40
CA PRO A 144 23.32 -3.20 -12.55
C PRO A 144 24.58 -2.60 -11.90
N ALA A 145 24.65 -1.27 -11.85
CA ALA A 145 25.74 -0.57 -11.17
C ALA A 145 25.67 -0.75 -9.64
N LYS A 146 26.80 -1.08 -9.00
CA LYS A 146 26.87 -1.23 -7.54
C LYS A 146 26.54 0.10 -6.84
N LYS A 147 25.76 0.04 -5.76
CA LYS A 147 25.46 1.21 -4.91
C LYS A 147 26.61 1.46 -3.92
N ALA A 148 27.11 2.69 -3.89
CA ALA A 148 27.96 3.17 -2.80
C ALA A 148 27.16 3.20 -1.48
N LYS A 149 27.74 2.64 -0.41
CA LYS A 149 27.11 2.65 0.92
C LYS A 149 27.15 4.07 1.46
N SER A 150 26.01 4.59 1.90
CA SER A 150 25.93 5.88 2.57
C SER A 150 26.55 5.76 3.96
N VAL A 151 27.38 6.73 4.36
CA VAL A 151 27.99 6.78 5.69
C VAL A 151 27.09 7.58 6.63
N GLN A 152 27.11 7.26 7.93
CA GLN A 152 26.42 8.04 8.95
C GLN A 152 27.17 9.36 9.18
N LEU A 153 26.45 10.48 9.12
CA LEU A 153 26.99 11.81 9.36
C LEU A 153 27.20 12.04 10.87
N PRO A 154 28.22 12.81 11.27
CA PRO A 154 28.47 13.11 12.69
C PRO A 154 27.31 13.86 13.37
N THR A 155 26.51 14.59 12.60
CA THR A 155 25.40 15.42 13.08
C THR A 155 24.05 14.71 13.11
N GLU A 156 23.94 13.48 12.59
CA GLU A 156 22.66 12.79 12.49
C GLU A 156 22.50 11.70 13.54
N SER A 157 21.29 11.59 14.08
CA SER A 157 20.93 10.46 14.95
C SER A 157 20.86 9.14 14.17
N LYS A 158 21.00 8.02 14.87
CA LYS A 158 20.88 6.68 14.28
C LYS A 158 19.54 6.46 13.55
N ASP A 159 18.46 7.03 14.07
CA ASP A 159 17.14 6.93 13.46
C ASP A 159 17.00 7.76 12.19
N GLU A 160 17.59 8.95 12.15
CA GLU A 160 17.63 9.79 10.96
C GLU A 160 18.47 9.15 9.86
N TYR A 161 19.65 8.63 10.20
CA TYR A 161 20.49 7.85 9.30
C TYR A 161 19.71 6.69 8.66
N ARG A 162 18.99 5.92 9.47
CA ARG A 162 18.16 4.79 8.99
C ARG A 162 17.03 5.26 8.06
N ARG A 163 16.36 6.37 8.36
CA ARG A 163 15.30 6.92 7.50
C ARG A 163 15.87 7.42 6.16
N ARG A 164 17.00 8.11 6.20
CA ARG A 164 17.69 8.65 5.02
C ARG A 164 18.19 7.53 4.11
N THR A 165 18.93 6.56 4.65
CA THR A 165 19.43 5.40 3.90
C THR A 165 18.30 4.58 3.25
N ASN A 166 17.18 4.37 3.94
CA ASN A 166 16.01 3.71 3.37
C ASN A 166 15.41 4.51 2.20
N ARG A 167 15.32 5.84 2.33
CA ARG A 167 14.82 6.72 1.27
C ARG A 167 15.73 6.68 0.05
N GLU A 168 17.04 6.81 0.24
CA GLU A 168 18.04 6.75 -0.84
C GLU A 168 18.06 5.38 -1.52
N SER A 169 17.94 4.29 -0.75
CA SER A 169 17.87 2.93 -1.29
C SER A 169 16.60 2.71 -2.10
N ALA A 170 15.45 3.20 -1.63
CA ALA A 170 14.20 3.14 -2.39
C ALA A 170 14.27 3.97 -3.69
N ALA A 171 14.85 5.17 -3.65
CA ALA A 171 15.03 6.01 -4.84
C ALA A 171 15.94 5.33 -5.88
N LYS A 172 17.12 4.85 -5.45
CA LYS A 172 18.04 4.15 -6.36
C LYS A 172 17.45 2.85 -6.90
N SER A 173 16.67 2.13 -6.10
CA SER A 173 15.95 0.94 -6.57
C SER A 173 14.95 1.25 -7.69
N ARG A 174 14.27 2.40 -7.65
CA ARG A 174 13.35 2.82 -8.74
C ARG A 174 14.12 3.20 -10.00
N LEU A 175 15.18 4.00 -9.84
CA LEU A 175 16.04 4.40 -10.95
C LEU A 175 16.64 3.18 -11.66
N LEU A 176 17.13 2.18 -10.91
CA LEU A 176 17.65 0.94 -11.50
C LEU A 176 16.57 0.14 -12.26
N GLN A 177 15.32 0.18 -11.81
CA GLN A 177 14.21 -0.45 -12.53
C GLN A 177 13.91 0.26 -13.86
N GLU A 178 13.96 1.59 -13.87
CA GLU A 178 13.78 2.41 -15.07
C GLU A 178 14.93 2.18 -16.06
N GLU A 179 16.18 2.20 -15.58
CA GLU A 179 17.38 1.88 -16.37
C GLU A 179 17.28 0.50 -17.02
N LYS A 180 16.86 -0.52 -16.27
CA LYS A 180 16.68 -1.88 -16.80
C LYS A 180 15.68 -1.92 -17.95
N VAL A 181 14.53 -1.27 -17.77
CA VAL A 181 13.49 -1.20 -18.82
C VAL A 181 14.00 -0.44 -20.03
N TRP A 182 14.67 0.69 -19.84
CA TRP A 182 15.25 1.48 -20.93
C TRP A 182 16.29 0.67 -21.70
N TYR A 183 17.21 0.00 -20.99
CA TYR A 183 18.25 -0.83 -21.59
C TYR A 183 17.66 -1.96 -22.44
N LEU A 184 16.67 -2.70 -21.91
CA LEU A 184 16.06 -3.81 -22.63
C LEU A 184 15.27 -3.34 -23.86
N ASN A 185 14.59 -2.20 -23.80
CA ASN A 185 13.95 -1.62 -25.00
C ASN A 185 14.98 -1.26 -26.07
N ARG A 186 16.12 -0.69 -25.66
CA ARG A 186 17.22 -0.38 -26.59
C ARG A 186 17.80 -1.64 -27.22
N GLU A 187 17.97 -2.70 -26.44
CA GLU A 187 18.41 -3.99 -26.98
C GLU A 187 17.40 -4.62 -27.93
N LEU A 188 16.11 -4.58 -27.59
CA LEU A 188 15.05 -5.03 -28.47
C LEU A 188 15.10 -4.29 -29.82
N ALA A 189 15.19 -2.96 -29.81
CA ALA A 189 15.30 -2.16 -31.03
C ALA A 189 16.56 -2.51 -31.85
N ARG A 190 17.70 -2.75 -31.18
CA ARG A 190 18.93 -3.19 -31.84
C ARG A 190 18.74 -4.55 -32.52
N LEU A 191 18.13 -5.51 -31.85
CA LEU A 191 17.87 -6.84 -32.40
C LEU A 191 16.93 -6.77 -33.60
N GLN A 192 15.86 -5.96 -33.51
CA GLN A 192 14.92 -5.74 -34.62
C GLN A 192 15.62 -5.14 -35.85
N ALA A 193 16.56 -4.20 -35.65
CA ALA A 193 17.31 -3.59 -36.75
C ALA A 193 18.33 -4.54 -37.41
N LEU A 194 18.82 -5.54 -36.67
CA LEU A 194 19.79 -6.53 -37.16
C LEU A 194 19.13 -7.80 -37.70
N ALA A 195 17.86 -8.03 -37.36
CA ALA A 195 17.10 -9.16 -37.87
C ALA A 195 16.90 -8.98 -39.39
N PRO A 196 17.32 -9.94 -40.23
CA PRO A 196 16.97 -9.93 -41.64
C PRO A 196 15.44 -9.97 -41.81
N GLN A 197 14.92 -9.24 -42.78
CA GLN A 197 13.50 -9.22 -43.15
C GLN A 197 13.05 -10.55 -43.75
#